data_AF-A0A2E3DK15-F1
#
_entry.id   AF-A0A2E3DK15-F1
#
_cell.length_a   1.000
_cell.length_b   1.000
_cell.length_c   1.000
_cell.angle_alpha   90.00
_cell.angle_beta   90.00
_cell.angle_gamma   90.00
#
_symmetry.space_group_name_H-M   'P 1'
#
loop_
_entity.id
_entity.type
_entity.pdbx_description
1 polymer ?
#
loop_
_entity_poly.entity_id
_entity_poly.type
_entity_poly.pdbx_seq_one_letter_code
_entity_poly.pdbx_strand_id
1 'polypeptide(L)'
;MKHGAFELLYRSYQRMRFGMFPVFLFLLFIGTSQLQAEENPAERIGWHANLEKGLALAKQTNRPVFLVSGAPACLGVPGIW
;
A
#
# COMPACT_ATOMS: atom_id res chain seq x y z
N MET A 1 1.83 -56.28 -15.09
CA MET A 1 2.31 -55.11 -15.86
C MET A 1 1.76 -53.78 -15.29
N LYS A 2 1.92 -53.48 -13.99
CA LYS A 2 1.38 -52.25 -13.39
C LYS A 2 2.33 -51.48 -12.46
N HIS A 3 3.48 -52.04 -12.10
CA HIS A 3 4.37 -51.45 -11.09
C HIS A 3 5.46 -50.51 -11.68
N GLY A 4 5.85 -50.66 -12.94
CA GLY A 4 6.96 -49.87 -13.53
C GLY A 4 6.59 -48.45 -13.98
N ALA A 5 5.34 -48.23 -14.41
CA ALA A 5 4.89 -46.92 -14.91
C ALA A 5 4.71 -45.89 -13.78
N PHE A 6 4.32 -46.35 -12.59
CA PHE A 6 4.10 -45.48 -11.43
C PHE A 6 5.43 -44.92 -10.88
N GLU A 7 6.48 -45.76 -10.79
CA GLU A 7 7.81 -45.37 -10.35
C GLU A 7 8.48 -44.34 -11.28
N LEU A 8 8.29 -44.47 -12.60
CA LEU A 8 8.84 -43.51 -13.57
C LEU A 8 8.13 -42.15 -13.54
N LEU A 9 6.81 -42.14 -13.31
CA LEU A 9 6.05 -40.91 -13.10
C LEU A 9 6.41 -40.26 -11.76
N TYR A 10 6.55 -41.06 -10.69
CA TYR A 10 6.93 -40.57 -9.37
C TYR A 10 8.35 -39.99 -9.35
N ARG A 11 9.30 -40.63 -10.03
CA ARG A 11 10.69 -40.15 -10.20
C ARG A 11 10.77 -38.89 -11.06
N SER A 12 9.92 -38.77 -12.08
CA SER A 12 9.80 -37.55 -12.91
C SER A 12 9.17 -36.40 -12.13
N TYR A 13 8.15 -36.69 -11.31
CA TYR A 13 7.50 -35.72 -10.42
C TYR A 13 8.46 -35.23 -9.31
N GLN A 14 9.21 -36.13 -8.67
CA GLN A 14 10.23 -35.76 -7.68
C GLN A 14 11.35 -34.92 -8.29
N ARG A 15 11.76 -35.19 -9.54
CA ARG A 15 12.79 -34.40 -10.24
C ARG A 15 12.33 -32.98 -10.56
N MET A 16 11.05 -32.77 -10.89
CA MET A 16 10.48 -31.44 -11.09
C MET A 16 10.29 -30.68 -9.77
N ARG A 17 9.98 -31.38 -8.67
CA ARG A 17 9.71 -30.79 -7.35
C ARG A 17 10.95 -30.23 -6.65
N PHE A 18 12.12 -30.84 -6.86
CA PHE A 18 13.36 -30.41 -6.20
C PHE A 18 14.04 -29.18 -6.83
N GLY A 19 13.83 -28.91 -8.12
CA GLY A 19 14.48 -27.77 -8.81
C GLY A 19 13.61 -26.51 -8.90
N MET A 20 12.30 -26.66 -9.06
CA MET A 20 11.39 -25.54 -9.32
C MET A 20 11.05 -24.73 -8.07
N PHE A 21 10.99 -25.40 -6.91
CA PHE A 21 10.65 -24.77 -5.63
C PHE A 21 11.70 -23.77 -5.13
N PRO A 22 13.01 -24.08 -5.09
CA PRO A 22 14.02 -23.12 -4.63
C PRO A 22 14.18 -21.93 -5.58
N VAL A 23 14.02 -22.14 -6.90
CA VAL A 23 14.07 -21.05 -7.89
C VAL A 23 12.89 -20.10 -7.73
N PHE A 24 11.69 -20.63 -7.53
CA PHE A 24 10.51 -19.80 -7.27
C PHE A 24 10.63 -18.99 -5.98
N LEU A 25 11.18 -19.60 -4.92
CA LEU A 25 11.44 -18.92 -3.65
C LEU A 25 12.47 -17.79 -3.82
N PHE A 26 13.52 -18.04 -4.60
CA PHE A 26 14.57 -17.06 -4.88
C PHE A 26 14.04 -15.87 -5.70
N LEU A 27 13.19 -16.13 -6.70
CA LEU A 27 12.53 -15.09 -7.49
C LEU A 27 11.59 -14.22 -6.65
N LEU A 28 10.85 -14.81 -5.71
CA LEU A 28 10.03 -14.04 -4.76
C LEU A 28 10.88 -13.13 -3.87
N PHE A 29 12.02 -13.63 -3.38
CA PHE A 29 12.88 -12.88 -2.47
C PHE A 29 13.52 -11.66 -3.13
N ILE A 30 13.87 -11.76 -4.42
CA ILE A 30 14.39 -10.63 -5.19
C ILE A 30 13.29 -9.57 -5.40
N GLY A 31 12.06 -9.99 -5.72
CA GLY A 31 10.94 -9.08 -6.01
C GLY A 31 10.48 -8.20 -4.83
N THR A 32 10.74 -8.59 -3.58
CA THR A 32 10.26 -7.84 -2.39
C THR A 32 11.23 -6.75 -1.90
N SER A 33 12.46 -6.71 -2.42
CA SER A 33 13.55 -5.86 -1.90
C SER A 33 13.43 -4.36 -2.18
N GLN A 34 12.36 -3.90 -2.85
CA GLN A 34 12.21 -2.51 -3.32
C GLN A 34 10.94 -1.80 -2.82
N LEU A 35 10.12 -2.42 -1.95
CA LEU A 35 8.98 -1.75 -1.34
C LEU A 35 9.44 -0.89 -0.15
N GLN A 36 10.06 0.25 -0.44
CA GLN A 36 10.21 1.32 0.55
C GLN A 36 8.83 1.96 0.75
N ALA A 37 8.24 1.75 1.92
CA ALA A 37 7.06 2.48 2.34
C ALA A 37 7.39 3.98 2.41
N GLU A 38 6.52 4.83 1.86
CA GLU A 38 6.63 6.28 2.04
C GLU A 38 6.63 6.58 3.55
N GLU A 39 7.64 7.30 4.02
CA GLU A 39 7.70 7.77 5.41
C GLU A 39 6.46 8.63 5.68
N ASN A 40 5.68 8.27 6.70
CA ASN A 40 4.46 8.97 7.05
C ASN A 40 4.74 9.97 8.20
N PRO A 41 5.05 11.24 7.91
CA PRO A 41 5.26 12.24 8.97
C PRO A 41 3.95 12.48 9.73
N ALA A 42 4.06 12.69 11.05
CA ALA A 42 2.92 12.83 11.95
C ALA A 42 1.97 14.00 11.60
N GLU A 43 2.45 15.02 10.89
CA GLU A 43 1.66 16.19 10.49
C GLU A 43 1.66 16.35 8.97
N ARG A 44 0.62 15.82 8.31
CA ARG A 44 0.41 15.96 6.85
C ARG A 44 -0.53 17.12 6.46
N ILE A 45 -1.41 17.53 7.38
CA ILE A 45 -2.48 18.51 7.09
C ILE A 45 -2.28 19.73 7.98
N GLY A 46 -1.84 20.83 7.36
CA GLY A 46 -1.85 22.15 7.99
C GLY A 46 -3.25 22.73 7.96
N TRP A 47 -3.96 22.68 9.09
CA TRP A 47 -5.29 23.27 9.20
C TRP A 47 -5.18 24.80 9.37
N HIS A 48 -5.88 25.53 8.51
CA HIS A 48 -5.96 27.00 8.59
C HIS A 48 -7.41 27.42 8.80
N ALA A 49 -7.72 27.96 9.99
CA ALA A 49 -9.06 28.44 10.32
C ALA A 49 -9.48 29.70 9.54
N ASN A 50 -8.51 30.44 8.99
CA ASN A 50 -8.74 31.64 8.19
C ASN A 50 -8.38 31.37 6.72
N LEU A 51 -9.33 31.61 5.83
CA LEU A 51 -9.20 31.38 4.39
C LEU A 51 -8.08 32.23 3.76
N GLU A 52 -7.93 33.49 4.16
CA GLU A 52 -6.91 34.40 3.63
C GLU A 52 -5.50 33.90 3.94
N LYS A 53 -5.28 33.39 5.16
CA LYS A 53 -4.00 32.79 5.56
C LYS A 53 -3.69 31.54 4.75
N GLY A 54 -4.68 30.66 4.55
CA GLY A 54 -4.53 29.46 3.74
C GLY A 54 -4.22 29.79 2.27
N LEU A 55 -4.90 30.78 1.70
CA LEU A 55 -4.66 31.26 0.33
C LEU A 55 -3.28 31.92 0.17
N ALA A 56 -2.81 32.67 1.16
CA ALA A 56 -1.48 33.27 1.13
C ALA A 56 -0.39 32.19 1.08
N LEU A 57 -0.50 31.15 1.90
CA LEU A 57 0.44 30.02 1.91
C LEU A 57 0.37 29.21 0.61
N ALA A 58 -0.83 28.97 0.08
CA ALA A 58 -1.02 28.28 -1.19
C ALA A 58 -0.36 29.00 -2.36
N LYS A 59 -0.47 30.33 -2.41
CA LYS A 59 0.22 31.17 -3.40
C LYS A 59 1.74 31.10 -3.25
N GLN A 60 2.26 31.15 -2.02
CA GLN A 60 3.69 31.09 -1.75
C GLN A 60 4.29 29.72 -2.12
N THR A 61 3.58 28.64 -1.84
CA THR A 61 4.05 27.26 -2.04
C THR A 61 3.66 26.66 -3.38
N ASN A 62 2.85 27.38 -4.16
CA ASN A 62 2.25 26.91 -5.41
C ASN A 62 1.53 25.56 -5.25
N ARG A 63 0.79 25.39 -4.14
CA ARG A 63 0.03 24.18 -3.83
C ARG A 63 -1.48 24.47 -3.85
N PRO A 64 -2.32 23.52 -4.31
CA PRO A 64 -3.77 23.68 -4.27
C PRO A 64 -4.30 23.70 -2.83
N VAL A 65 -5.41 24.41 -2.62
CA VAL A 65 -6.12 24.45 -1.34
C VAL A 65 -7.25 23.42 -1.35
N PHE A 66 -7.34 22.62 -0.27
CA PHE A 66 -8.51 21.79 0.00
C PHE A 66 -9.41 22.51 1.02
N LEU A 67 -10.49 23.12 0.55
CA LEU A 67 -11.42 23.87 1.40
C LEU A 67 -12.50 22.93 1.96
N VAL A 68 -12.52 22.79 3.28
CA VAL A 68 -13.54 22.03 4.01
C VAL A 68 -14.49 23.01 4.70
N SER A 69 -15.77 22.95 4.37
CA SER A 69 -16.83 23.65 5.09
C SER A 69 -17.76 22.63 5.73
N GLY A 70 -18.10 22.86 7.00
CA GLY A 70 -19.08 22.06 7.72
C GLY A 70 -19.75 22.95 8.76
N ALA A 71 -21.08 22.88 8.85
CA ALA A 71 -21.78 23.47 9.97
C ALA A 71 -22.00 22.38 11.03
N PRO A 72 -21.89 22.69 12.34
CA PRO A 72 -22.12 21.71 13.41
C PRO A 72 -23.49 21.03 13.29
N ALA A 73 -24.50 21.78 12.82
CA ALA A 73 -25.87 21.31 12.62
C ALA A 73 -26.00 20.24 11.51
N CYS A 74 -25.06 20.16 10.57
CA CYS A 74 -25.16 19.25 9.42
C CYS A 74 -24.88 17.78 9.77
N LEU A 75 -24.32 17.49 10.95
CA LEU A 75 -23.99 16.13 11.40
C LEU A 75 -24.93 15.59 12.49
N GLY A 76 -25.98 16.33 12.86
CA GLY A 76 -26.96 15.87 13.84
C GLY A 76 -26.41 15.65 15.25
N VAL A 77 -25.21 16.18 15.57
CA VAL A 77 -24.60 16.04 16.89
C VAL A 77 -24.84 17.33 17.69
N PRO A 78 -25.74 17.33 18.70
CA PRO A 78 -25.92 18.49 19.56
C PRO A 78 -24.69 18.67 20.47
N GLY A 79 -24.01 19.82 20.38
CA GLY A 79 -23.06 20.28 21.42
C GLY A 79 -21.58 20.43 21.04
N ILE A 80 -21.18 20.34 19.78
CA ILE A 80 -19.78 20.61 19.37
C ILE A 80 -19.67 22.03 18.79
N TRP A 81 -18.83 22.85 19.44
CA TRP A 81 -18.40 24.19 19.04
C TRP A 81 -16.91 24.16 18.71
#